data_AF-A0A1Y0CHC1-F1
#
_entry.id   AF-A0A1Y0CHC1-F1
#
_cell.length_a   1.000
_cell.length_b   1.000
_cell.length_c   1.000
_cell.angle_alpha   90.00
_cell.angle_beta   90.00
_cell.angle_gamma   90.00
#
_symmetry.space_group_name_H-M   'P 1'
#
loop_
_entity.id
_entity.type
_entity.pdbx_description
1 polymer ?
#
loop_
_entity_poly.entity_id
_entity_poly.type
_entity_poly.pdbx_seq_one_letter_code
_entity_poly.pdbx_strand_id
1 'polypeptide(L)'
;MGKLTPDSTPGEVFAAVLAEAKARGYTLEEGLACAATMLQESSGNPRAVSSNGLWVGPFQQDTSYPGRSDPNTAIAEFFNRLDEKRASAGASSDIWKNIFWLQQRPGISTAEEAFSGGRQDYLTEIQSQLPRATQMYRDLSVVQERVRA
;
A
#
# COMPACT_ATOMS: atom_id res chain seq x y z
N MET A 1 12.18 -0.75 12.53
CA MET A 1 10.81 -1.23 12.77
C MET A 1 10.88 -2.58 13.48
N GLY A 2 9.95 -2.88 14.39
CA GLY A 2 9.80 -4.25 14.89
C GLY A 2 9.41 -5.16 13.73
N LYS A 3 9.86 -6.43 13.74
CA LYS A 3 9.45 -7.41 12.73
C LYS A 3 7.96 -7.66 12.91
N LEU A 4 7.14 -7.27 11.93
CA LEU A 4 5.73 -7.64 11.89
C LEU A 4 5.62 -9.16 11.92
N THR A 5 4.52 -9.65 12.48
CA THR A 5 4.19 -11.08 12.48
C THR A 5 2.80 -11.28 11.87
N PRO A 6 2.40 -12.52 11.56
CA PRO A 6 1.02 -12.81 11.14
C PRO A 6 -0.07 -12.39 12.15
N ASP A 7 0.28 -12.11 13.40
CA ASP A 7 -0.63 -11.65 14.46
C ASP A 7 -0.60 -10.14 14.67
N SER A 8 0.19 -9.41 13.89
CA SER A 8 0.26 -7.95 13.98
C SER A 8 -1.09 -7.31 13.64
N THR A 9 -1.40 -6.25 14.38
CA THR A 9 -2.64 -5.49 14.23
C THR A 9 -2.62 -4.62 12.97
N PRO A 10 -3.79 -4.21 12.45
CA PRO A 10 -3.86 -3.24 11.36
C PRO A 10 -3.11 -1.93 11.64
N GLY A 11 -3.07 -1.49 12.90
CA GLY A 11 -2.33 -0.28 13.30
C GLY A 11 -0.81 -0.45 13.18
N GLU A 12 -0.28 -1.62 13.52
CA GLU A 12 1.15 -1.93 13.36
C GLU A 12 1.54 -2.05 11.89
N VAL A 13 0.71 -2.71 11.07
CA VAL A 13 0.90 -2.80 9.62
C VAL A 13 0.84 -1.42 8.97
N PHE A 14 -0.13 -0.58 9.37
CA PHE A 14 -0.24 0.81 8.93
C PHE A 14 1.02 1.63 9.27
N ALA A 15 1.50 1.55 10.51
CA ALA A 15 2.71 2.23 10.94
C ALA A 15 3.95 1.77 10.14
N ALA A 16 4.04 0.49 9.82
CA ALA A 16 5.11 -0.06 8.99
C ALA A 16 5.04 0.46 7.55
N VAL A 17 3.86 0.52 6.93
CA VAL A 17 3.68 1.09 5.59
C VAL A 17 4.13 2.56 5.56
N LEU A 18 3.72 3.38 6.53
CA LEU A 18 4.11 4.79 6.57
C LEU A 18 5.61 4.98 6.80
N ALA A 19 6.21 4.20 7.68
CA ALA A 19 7.63 4.33 7.93
C ALA A 19 8.48 3.77 6.76
N GLU A 20 7.97 2.80 5.99
CA GLU A 20 8.62 2.32 4.75
C GLU A 20 8.54 3.40 3.65
N ALA A 21 7.37 3.99 3.45
CA ALA A 21 7.19 5.11 2.53
C ALA A 21 8.15 6.26 2.86
N LYS A 22 8.21 6.65 4.15
CA LYS A 22 9.12 7.69 4.64
C LYS A 22 10.59 7.33 4.40
N ALA A 23 10.99 6.09 4.68
CA ALA A 23 12.37 5.64 4.47
C ALA A 23 12.79 5.72 2.99
N ARG A 24 11.83 5.59 2.07
CA ARG A 24 12.03 5.68 0.61
C ARG A 24 11.81 7.08 0.04
N GLY A 25 11.62 8.09 0.88
CA GLY A 25 11.48 9.49 0.46
C GLY A 25 10.12 9.87 -0.12
N TYR A 26 9.07 9.07 0.13
CA TYR A 26 7.70 9.46 -0.19
C TYR A 26 7.26 10.61 0.71
N THR A 27 6.45 11.51 0.16
CA THR A 27 5.71 12.50 0.95
C THR A 27 4.69 11.81 1.87
N LEU A 28 4.22 12.51 2.90
CA LEU A 28 3.17 11.97 3.78
C LEU A 28 1.89 11.63 2.99
N GLU A 29 1.50 12.49 2.04
CA GLU A 29 0.31 12.27 1.21
C GLU A 29 0.43 10.99 0.38
N GLU A 30 1.58 10.76 -0.27
CA GLU A 30 1.83 9.51 -1.01
C GLU A 30 1.90 8.30 -0.07
N GLY A 31 2.46 8.45 1.13
CA GLY A 31 2.47 7.40 2.15
C GLY A 31 1.04 7.03 2.61
N LEU A 32 0.19 8.03 2.81
CA LEU A 32 -1.23 7.83 3.11
C LEU A 32 -1.98 7.20 1.94
N ALA A 33 -1.60 7.49 0.70
CA ALA A 33 -2.14 6.82 -0.47
C ALA A 33 -1.79 5.32 -0.48
N CYS A 34 -0.54 4.96 -0.20
CA CYS A 34 -0.12 3.57 -0.06
C CYS A 34 -0.86 2.86 1.10
N ALA A 35 -1.04 3.54 2.23
CA ALA A 35 -1.79 3.01 3.36
C ALA A 35 -3.29 2.83 3.03
N ALA A 36 -3.88 3.75 2.27
CA ALA A 36 -5.26 3.63 1.80
C ALA A 36 -5.43 2.39 0.90
N THR A 37 -4.46 2.09 0.04
CA THR A 37 -4.43 0.86 -0.76
C THR A 37 -4.42 -0.38 0.14
N MET A 38 -3.52 -0.45 1.13
CA MET A 38 -3.48 -1.56 2.08
C MET A 38 -4.80 -1.74 2.84
N LEU A 39 -5.46 -0.64 3.23
CA LEU A 39 -6.75 -0.67 3.91
C LEU A 39 -7.86 -1.20 3.00
N GLN A 40 -7.86 -0.81 1.73
CA GLN A 40 -8.83 -1.30 0.75
C GLN A 40 -8.65 -2.80 0.48
N GLU A 41 -7.41 -3.24 0.31
CA GLU A 41 -7.09 -4.62 -0.06
C GLU A 41 -7.35 -5.62 1.06
N SER A 42 -7.07 -5.25 2.30
CA SER A 42 -7.07 -6.22 3.42
C SER A 42 -7.54 -5.67 4.75
N SER A 43 -7.89 -4.38 4.82
CA SER A 43 -8.02 -3.66 6.09
C SER A 43 -6.77 -3.77 6.99
N GLY A 44 -5.59 -3.98 6.40
CA GLY A 44 -4.32 -4.14 7.11
C GLY A 44 -4.11 -5.49 7.78
N ASN A 45 -4.80 -6.54 7.33
CA ASN A 45 -4.67 -7.89 7.88
C ASN A 45 -3.46 -8.64 7.26
N PRO A 46 -2.43 -9.02 8.05
CA PRO A 46 -1.31 -9.83 7.56
C PRO A 46 -1.70 -11.18 6.98
N ARG A 47 -2.82 -11.76 7.43
CA ARG A 47 -3.33 -13.08 7.01
C ARG A 47 -4.43 -13.01 5.97
N ALA A 48 -4.67 -11.84 5.36
CA ALA A 48 -5.71 -11.74 4.35
C ALA A 48 -5.43 -12.70 3.19
N VAL A 49 -6.48 -13.40 2.76
CA VAL A 49 -6.47 -14.29 1.60
C VAL A 49 -7.73 -13.96 0.81
N SER A 50 -7.58 -13.75 -0.50
CA SER A 50 -8.71 -13.48 -1.38
C SER A 50 -9.69 -14.65 -1.40
N SER A 51 -10.94 -14.40 -1.81
CA SER A 51 -11.98 -15.43 -1.89
C SER A 51 -11.62 -16.60 -2.83
N ASN A 52 -10.78 -16.35 -3.84
CA ASN A 52 -10.27 -17.38 -4.76
C ASN A 52 -8.94 -18.02 -4.30
N GLY A 53 -8.37 -17.60 -3.17
CA GLY A 53 -7.11 -18.13 -2.62
C GLY A 53 -5.84 -17.70 -3.35
N LEU A 54 -5.93 -16.85 -4.38
CA LEU A 54 -4.80 -16.52 -5.25
C LEU A 54 -3.96 -15.35 -4.74
N TRP A 55 -4.56 -14.43 -3.98
CA TRP A 55 -3.94 -13.21 -3.49
C TRP A 55 -3.86 -13.21 -1.97
N VAL A 56 -2.74 -12.73 -1.43
CA VAL A 56 -2.49 -12.82 0.01
C VAL A 56 -1.86 -11.55 0.58
N GLY A 57 -1.98 -11.40 1.90
CA GLY A 57 -1.29 -10.39 2.68
C GLY A 57 -1.91 -8.99 2.57
N PRO A 58 -1.22 -7.98 3.14
CA PRO A 58 -1.78 -6.64 3.33
C PRO A 58 -2.18 -5.92 2.03
N PHE A 59 -1.52 -6.25 0.92
CA PHE A 59 -1.73 -5.63 -0.39
C PHE A 59 -2.31 -6.60 -1.43
N GLN A 60 -2.81 -7.78 -1.02
CA GLN A 60 -3.40 -8.81 -1.89
C GLN A 60 -2.50 -9.15 -3.09
N GLN A 61 -1.26 -9.54 -2.78
CA GLN A 61 -0.24 -9.81 -3.79
C GLN A 61 -0.40 -11.21 -4.40
N ASP A 62 -0.21 -11.32 -5.72
CA ASP A 62 -0.17 -12.59 -6.45
C ASP A 62 1.15 -13.35 -6.25
N THR A 63 1.28 -14.54 -6.85
CA THR A 63 2.43 -15.43 -6.68
C THR A 63 3.74 -14.89 -7.24
N SER A 64 3.70 -13.82 -8.04
CA SER A 64 4.92 -13.20 -8.56
C SER A 64 5.68 -12.43 -7.48
N TYR A 65 5.05 -12.05 -6.36
CA TYR A 65 5.68 -11.32 -5.26
C TYR A 65 6.46 -12.29 -4.34
N PRO A 66 7.81 -12.19 -4.28
CA PRO A 66 8.61 -13.05 -3.42
C PRO A 66 8.28 -12.76 -1.95
N GLY A 67 8.16 -13.81 -1.13
CA GLY A 67 7.93 -13.65 0.31
C GLY A 67 6.59 -13.03 0.72
N ARG A 68 5.59 -12.95 -0.18
CA ARG A 68 4.25 -12.37 0.06
C ARG A 68 3.48 -12.87 1.30
N SER A 69 3.88 -14.01 1.88
CA SER A 69 3.28 -14.56 3.10
C SER A 69 3.89 -14.02 4.40
N ASP A 70 5.01 -13.32 4.34
CA ASP A 70 5.57 -12.55 5.45
C ASP A 70 5.16 -11.08 5.28
N PRO A 71 4.46 -10.46 6.26
CA PRO A 71 4.00 -9.08 6.14
C PRO A 71 5.12 -8.07 5.93
N ASN A 72 6.34 -8.31 6.45
CA ASN A 72 7.46 -7.39 6.25
C ASN A 72 7.89 -7.40 4.77
N THR A 73 8.12 -8.59 4.23
CA THR A 73 8.51 -8.76 2.82
C THR A 73 7.38 -8.33 1.88
N ALA A 74 6.12 -8.61 2.21
CA ALA A 74 4.97 -8.16 1.44
C ALA A 74 4.92 -6.62 1.30
N ILE A 75 5.11 -5.89 2.40
CA ILE A 75 5.18 -4.41 2.38
C ILE A 75 6.38 -3.96 1.53
N ALA A 76 7.57 -4.51 1.78
CA ALA A 76 8.78 -4.14 1.05
C ALA A 76 8.63 -4.35 -0.47
N GLU A 77 8.05 -5.48 -0.89
CA GLU A 77 7.86 -5.79 -2.32
C GLU A 77 6.76 -4.95 -2.99
N PHE A 78 5.74 -4.51 -2.25
CA PHE A 78 4.82 -3.50 -2.76
C PHE A 78 5.57 -2.21 -3.11
N PHE A 79 6.41 -1.73 -2.19
CA PHE A 79 7.19 -0.51 -2.43
C PHE A 79 8.27 -0.70 -3.48
N ASN A 80 8.95 -1.85 -3.55
CA ASN A 80 9.95 -2.14 -4.60
C ASN A 80 9.33 -1.97 -5.99
N ARG A 81 8.15 -2.57 -6.22
CA ARG A 81 7.48 -2.46 -7.51
C ARG A 81 6.87 -1.09 -7.75
N LEU A 82 6.37 -0.42 -6.71
CA LEU A 82 5.87 0.94 -6.85
C LEU A 82 7.01 1.91 -7.20
N ASP A 83 8.18 1.75 -6.61
CA ASP A 83 9.40 2.51 -6.95
C ASP A 83 9.82 2.26 -8.40
N GLU A 84 9.82 1.00 -8.86
CA GLU A 84 10.06 0.67 -10.26
C GLU A 84 9.08 1.38 -11.20
N LYS A 85 7.79 1.42 -10.87
CA LYS A 85 6.79 2.17 -11.65
C LYS A 85 7.08 3.67 -11.63
N ARG A 86 7.34 4.26 -10.47
CA ARG A 86 7.60 5.70 -10.30
C ARG A 86 8.89 6.16 -10.96
N ALA A 87 9.88 5.29 -11.10
CA ALA A 87 11.14 5.58 -11.79
C ALA A 87 11.06 5.36 -13.32
N SER A 88 10.01 4.71 -13.81
CA SER A 88 9.86 4.39 -15.23
C SER A 88 9.39 5.60 -16.06
N ALA A 89 9.68 5.58 -17.37
CA ALA A 89 9.25 6.64 -18.29
C ALA A 89 7.73 6.82 -18.38
N GLY A 90 6.95 5.80 -18.00
CA GLY A 90 5.49 5.81 -18.00
C GLY A 90 4.85 6.30 -16.68
N ALA A 91 5.66 6.73 -15.70
CA ALA A 91 5.18 7.20 -14.41
C ALA A 91 4.28 8.44 -14.54
N SER A 92 3.30 8.55 -13.65
CA SER A 92 2.53 9.78 -13.44
C SER A 92 3.09 10.59 -12.27
N SER A 93 2.90 11.91 -12.28
CA SER A 93 3.07 12.74 -11.08
C SER A 93 1.96 12.51 -10.05
N ASP A 94 0.85 11.90 -10.46
CA ASP A 94 -0.22 11.46 -9.55
C ASP A 94 0.09 10.06 -9.03
N ILE A 95 0.39 9.97 -7.73
CA ILE A 95 0.68 8.69 -7.06
C ILE A 95 -0.45 7.69 -7.18
N TRP A 96 -1.71 8.14 -7.22
CA TRP A 96 -2.87 7.27 -7.34
C TRP A 96 -2.85 6.49 -8.65
N LYS A 97 -2.45 7.14 -9.75
CA LYS A 97 -2.30 6.46 -11.05
C LYS A 97 -1.17 5.44 -11.06
N ASN A 98 -0.06 5.69 -10.35
CA ASN A 98 1.03 4.71 -10.24
C ASN A 98 0.64 3.50 -9.38
N ILE A 99 -0.06 3.72 -8.26
CA ILE A 99 -0.63 2.66 -7.42
C ILE A 99 -1.65 1.84 -8.22
N PHE A 100 -2.56 2.51 -8.94
CA PHE A 100 -3.54 1.86 -9.80
C PHE A 100 -2.85 1.01 -10.87
N TRP A 101 -1.83 1.56 -11.51
CA TRP A 101 -1.05 0.86 -12.51
C TRP A 101 -0.41 -0.41 -11.95
N LEU A 102 0.21 -0.33 -10.78
CA LEU A 102 0.79 -1.48 -10.10
C LEU A 102 -0.26 -2.56 -9.79
N GLN A 103 -1.41 -2.18 -9.24
CA GLN A 103 -2.41 -3.12 -8.73
C GLN A 103 -3.30 -3.74 -9.80
N GLN A 104 -3.78 -2.95 -10.78
CA GLN A 104 -4.75 -3.44 -11.78
C GLN A 104 -4.11 -3.86 -13.09
N ARG A 105 -3.02 -3.19 -13.50
CA ARG A 105 -2.51 -3.28 -14.88
C ARG A 105 -0.97 -3.32 -14.92
N PRO A 106 -0.27 -4.12 -14.09
CA PRO A 106 1.18 -4.02 -13.95
C PRO A 106 1.95 -4.29 -15.26
N GLY A 107 1.36 -5.00 -16.22
CA GLY A 107 1.96 -5.29 -17.52
C GLY A 107 1.81 -4.19 -18.59
N ILE A 108 1.09 -3.10 -18.30
CA ILE A 108 0.92 -1.97 -19.23
C ILE A 108 2.12 -1.02 -19.15
N SER A 109 2.37 -0.23 -20.21
CA SER A 109 3.58 0.60 -20.37
C SER A 109 3.55 1.91 -19.58
N THR A 110 2.38 2.48 -19.32
CA THR A 110 2.25 3.78 -18.64
C THR A 110 1.10 3.79 -17.63
N ALA A 111 1.21 4.68 -16.64
CA ALA A 111 0.17 4.91 -15.65
C ALA A 111 -1.13 5.45 -16.27
N GLU A 112 -1.03 6.27 -17.32
CA GLU A 112 -2.18 6.83 -18.02
C GLU A 112 -2.95 5.77 -18.83
N GLU A 113 -2.22 4.90 -19.52
CA GLU A 113 -2.82 3.79 -20.27
C GLU A 113 -3.44 2.76 -19.32
N ALA A 114 -2.79 2.50 -18.18
CA ALA A 114 -3.35 1.68 -17.13
C ALA A 114 -4.69 2.24 -16.65
N PHE A 115 -4.73 3.53 -16.29
CA PHE A 115 -5.94 4.19 -15.79
C PHE A 115 -7.07 4.23 -16.84
N SER A 116 -6.77 4.61 -18.07
CA SER A 116 -7.79 4.70 -19.14
C SER A 116 -8.35 3.34 -19.56
N GLY A 117 -7.53 2.28 -19.51
CA GLY A 117 -7.94 0.91 -19.87
C GLY A 117 -8.33 0.01 -18.69
N GLY A 118 -8.35 0.53 -17.46
CA GLY A 118 -8.60 -0.24 -16.23
C GLY A 118 -9.96 0.04 -15.59
N ARG A 119 -10.31 -0.71 -14.54
CA ARG A 119 -11.54 -0.48 -13.75
C ARG A 119 -11.38 0.76 -12.89
N GLN A 120 -11.81 1.92 -13.36
CA GLN A 120 -11.66 3.19 -12.62
C GLN A 120 -12.34 3.20 -11.25
N ASP A 121 -13.43 2.44 -11.08
CA ASP A 121 -14.08 2.26 -9.77
C ASP A 121 -13.14 1.72 -8.70
N TYR A 122 -12.15 0.91 -9.09
CA TYR A 122 -11.10 0.45 -8.16
C TYR A 122 -10.27 1.60 -7.59
N LEU A 123 -9.97 2.63 -8.41
CA LEU A 123 -9.25 3.80 -7.93
C LEU A 123 -10.10 4.57 -6.92
N THR A 124 -11.38 4.75 -7.23
CA THR A 124 -12.36 5.39 -6.34
C THR A 124 -12.49 4.62 -5.01
N GLU A 125 -12.53 3.29 -5.07
CA GLU A 125 -12.56 2.39 -3.92
C GLU A 125 -11.34 2.60 -3.01
N ILE A 126 -10.12 2.61 -3.57
CA ILE A 126 -8.91 2.89 -2.79
C ILE A 126 -8.96 4.29 -2.19
N GLN A 127 -9.28 5.31 -3.00
CA GLN A 127 -9.31 6.71 -2.56
C GLN A 127 -10.34 6.94 -1.44
N SER A 128 -11.42 6.15 -1.42
CA SER A 128 -12.43 6.18 -0.35
C SER A 128 -11.87 5.82 1.04
N GLN A 129 -10.72 5.13 1.11
CA GLN A 129 -10.04 4.81 2.37
C GLN A 129 -9.13 5.94 2.88
N LEU A 130 -8.88 7.00 2.10
CA LEU A 130 -7.99 8.10 2.50
C LEU A 130 -8.43 8.78 3.82
N PRO A 131 -9.73 9.05 4.08
CA PRO A 131 -10.17 9.57 5.37
C PRO A 131 -9.83 8.62 6.53
N ARG A 132 -9.99 7.31 6.34
CA ARG A 132 -9.65 6.29 7.34
C ARG A 132 -8.13 6.25 7.60
N ALA A 133 -7.31 6.25 6.55
CA ALA A 133 -5.85 6.32 6.66
C ALA A 133 -5.39 7.58 7.39
N THR A 134 -5.99 8.73 7.06
CA THR A 134 -5.69 10.02 7.71
C THR A 134 -6.04 9.99 9.19
N GLN A 135 -7.18 9.38 9.56
CA GLN A 135 -7.54 9.24 10.97
C GLN A 135 -6.56 8.35 11.73
N MET A 136 -6.19 7.19 11.16
CA MET A 136 -5.19 6.31 11.78
C MET A 136 -3.84 7.00 11.98
N TYR A 137 -3.42 7.87 11.06
CA TYR A 137 -2.21 8.67 11.22
C TYR A 137 -2.30 9.67 12.38
N ARG A 138 -3.45 10.34 12.54
CA ARG A 138 -3.68 11.26 13.67
C ARG A 138 -3.59 10.51 14.99
N ASP A 139 -4.24 9.36 15.08
CA ASP A 139 -4.25 8.53 16.29
C ASP A 139 -2.83 8.05 16.64
N LEU A 140 -2.06 7.61 15.64
CA LEU A 140 -0.66 7.22 15.81
C LEU A 140 0.22 8.38 16.31
N SER A 141 0.02 9.58 15.76
CA SER A 141 0.79 10.78 16.12
C SER A 141 0.54 11.20 17.56
N VAL A 142 -0.73 11.18 18.01
CA VAL A 142 -1.11 11.47 19.39
C VAL A 142 -0.48 10.48 20.37
N VAL A 143 -0.44 9.19 20.01
CA VAL A 143 0.22 8.16 20.84
C VAL A 143 1.73 8.43 20.93
N GLN A 144 2.38 8.78 19.83
CA GLN A 144 3.81 9.07 19.81
C GLN A 144 4.19 10.31 20.64
N GLU A 145 3.34 11.35 20.63
CA GLU A 145 3.53 12.54 21.47
C GLU A 145 3.42 12.20 22.97
N ARG A 146 2.42 11.40 23.35
CA ARG A 146 2.20 11.00 24.76
C ARG A 146 3.32 10.13 25.33
N VAL A 147 3.96 9.29 24.52
CA VAL A 147 5.08 8.44 24.95
C VAL A 147 6.38 9.23 25.12
N ARG A 148 6.48 10.42 24.51
CA ARG A 148 7.66 11.29 24.57
C ARG A 148 7.58 12.38 25.65
N ALA A 149 6.43 12.57 26.28
CA ALA A 149 6.20 13.52 27.38
C ALA A 149 6.45 12.86 28.73
#